data_AF-A0A3A4S9E6-F1
#
_entry.id   AF-A0A3A4S9E6-F1
#
_cell.length_a   1.000
_cell.length_b   1.000
_cell.length_c   1.000
_cell.angle_alpha   90.00
_cell.angle_beta   90.00
_cell.angle_gamma   90.00
#
_symmetry.space_group_name_H-M   'P 1'
#
loop_
_entity.id
_entity.type
_entity.pdbx_description
1 polymer ?
#
loop_
_entity_poly.entity_id
_entity_poly.type
_entity_poly.pdbx_seq_one_letter_code
_entity_poly.pdbx_strand_id
1 'polypeptide(L)'
;MSNGECQMNVIQSCSRRLLGWTFFVMLVIALFFGAAGILAWHVVTSALPLQLLEAVSAQSEALKSGLDQVLPVTVLIKSFYIPMVAGVFIVFWLLLWVVLRSSIVRLLRKSGVGGQTVALSGKKDNKAATSPDSKAAPLIDKKEMMETNKRFYLHMLTVLQREGRLIDFFAEDLTGYEDAQIGAAVRSIQDNCKSTLKKHLNPKAVMEQNEGDEIVVPADFDTNAVKLTGNVSGEPPFRGVLRHKGWRASKLELPTLSAARDSQIIAPAEVEIM
;
A
#
# COMPACT_ATOMS: atom_id res chain seq x y z
N MET A 1 -13.05 4.36 -27.59
CA MET A 1 -13.36 5.50 -26.69
C MET A 1 -13.79 5.11 -25.26
N SER A 2 -14.16 3.85 -24.98
CA SER A 2 -14.71 3.44 -23.66
C SER A 2 -13.69 3.30 -22.50
N ASN A 3 -12.40 3.05 -22.78
CA ASN A 3 -11.40 2.74 -21.74
C ASN A 3 -10.95 3.96 -20.90
N GLY A 4 -11.02 5.17 -21.47
CA GLY A 4 -10.63 6.42 -20.77
C GLY A 4 -11.67 6.88 -19.76
N GLU A 5 -12.96 6.73 -20.08
CA GLU A 5 -14.06 7.17 -19.20
C GLU A 5 -14.21 6.28 -17.96
N CYS A 6 -13.93 4.97 -18.09
CA CYS A 6 -13.99 4.02 -16.98
C CYS A 6 -12.82 4.20 -15.99
N GLN A 7 -11.60 4.41 -16.50
CA GLN A 7 -10.41 4.72 -15.69
C GLN A 7 -10.57 6.04 -14.92
N MET A 8 -11.11 7.06 -15.58
CA MET A 8 -11.36 8.35 -14.94
C MET A 8 -12.37 8.22 -13.78
N ASN A 9 -13.42 7.40 -13.93
CA ASN A 9 -14.44 7.21 -12.90
C ASN A 9 -13.93 6.51 -11.64
N VAL A 10 -13.05 5.49 -11.76
CA VAL A 10 -12.54 4.78 -10.57
C VAL A 10 -11.53 5.63 -9.80
N ILE A 11 -10.67 6.37 -10.51
CA ILE A 11 -9.76 7.35 -9.90
C ILE A 11 -10.56 8.44 -9.18
N GLN A 12 -11.64 8.94 -9.79
CA GLN A 12 -12.52 9.92 -9.15
C GLN A 12 -13.24 9.33 -7.93
N SER A 13 -13.71 8.08 -7.97
CA SER A 13 -14.41 7.45 -6.83
C SER A 13 -13.49 7.20 -5.62
N CYS A 14 -12.27 6.72 -5.86
CA CYS A 14 -11.29 6.46 -4.80
C CYS A 14 -10.74 7.77 -4.23
N SER A 15 -10.46 8.75 -5.10
CA SER A 15 -10.04 10.10 -4.69
C SER A 15 -11.12 10.83 -3.89
N ARG A 16 -12.41 10.67 -4.21
CA ARG A 16 -13.52 11.33 -3.48
C ARG A 16 -13.71 10.75 -2.08
N ARG A 17 -13.59 9.43 -1.93
CA ARG A 17 -13.67 8.77 -0.61
C ARG A 17 -12.47 9.13 0.27
N LEU A 18 -11.27 9.16 -0.30
CA LEU A 18 -10.06 9.55 0.41
C LEU A 18 -10.07 11.05 0.78
N LEU A 19 -10.52 11.93 -0.13
CA LEU A 19 -10.73 13.35 0.12
C LEU A 19 -11.73 13.58 1.28
N GLY A 20 -12.85 12.84 1.29
CA GLY A 20 -13.84 12.94 2.35
C GLY A 20 -13.26 12.55 3.71
N TRP A 21 -12.43 11.50 3.75
CA TRP A 21 -11.81 11.05 4.98
C TRP A 21 -10.70 11.99 5.48
N THR A 22 -9.84 12.51 4.59
CA THR A 22 -8.82 13.49 4.97
C THR A 22 -9.43 14.82 5.41
N PHE A 23 -10.53 15.25 4.77
CA PHE A 23 -11.29 16.42 5.18
C PHE A 23 -11.90 16.22 6.57
N PHE A 24 -12.52 15.07 6.81
CA PHE A 24 -13.11 14.76 8.10
C PHE A 24 -12.07 14.74 9.23
N VAL A 25 -10.92 14.10 9.01
CA VAL A 25 -9.83 14.08 10.01
C VAL A 25 -9.27 15.48 10.28
N MET A 26 -9.04 16.29 9.24
CA MET A 26 -8.56 17.67 9.42
C MET A 26 -9.61 18.57 10.09
N LEU A 27 -10.90 18.37 9.81
CA LEU A 27 -11.99 19.09 10.46
C LEU A 27 -12.06 18.74 11.96
N VAL A 28 -11.94 17.47 12.32
CA VAL A 28 -11.91 17.04 13.72
C VAL A 28 -10.72 17.64 14.46
N ILE A 29 -9.53 17.66 13.84
CA ILE A 29 -8.33 18.27 14.41
C ILE A 29 -8.51 19.79 14.55
N ALA A 30 -9.05 20.48 13.55
CA ALA A 30 -9.32 21.92 13.62
C ALA A 30 -10.32 22.28 14.72
N LEU A 31 -11.38 21.48 14.89
CA LEU A 31 -12.34 21.64 15.98
C LEU A 31 -11.68 21.42 17.36
N PHE A 32 -10.80 20.43 17.48
CA PHE A 32 -10.07 20.15 18.72
C PHE A 32 -9.15 21.32 19.11
N PHE A 33 -8.33 21.82 18.18
CA PHE A 33 -7.45 22.96 18.44
C PHE A 33 -8.22 24.26 18.68
N GLY A 34 -9.35 24.47 17.97
CA GLY A 34 -10.25 25.58 18.23
C GLY A 34 -10.86 25.54 19.64
N ALA A 35 -11.35 24.38 20.08
CA ALA A 35 -11.91 24.18 21.41
C ALA A 35 -10.85 24.35 22.51
N ALA A 36 -9.62 23.84 22.29
CA ALA A 36 -8.51 24.02 23.20
C ALA A 36 -8.12 25.50 23.36
N GLY A 37 -8.10 26.27 22.26
CA GLY A 37 -7.86 27.71 22.30
C GLY A 37 -8.94 28.50 23.05
N ILE A 38 -10.21 28.13 22.89
CA ILE A 38 -11.33 28.73 23.64
C ILE A 38 -11.22 28.44 25.13
N LEU A 39 -10.88 27.20 25.51
CA LEU A 39 -10.67 26.81 26.90
C LEU A 39 -9.47 27.54 27.52
N ALA A 40 -8.35 27.62 26.80
CA ALA A 40 -7.17 28.37 27.24
C ALA A 40 -7.50 29.85 27.46
N TRP A 41 -8.28 30.47 26.55
CA TRP A 41 -8.75 31.84 26.71
C TRP A 41 -9.61 32.01 27.97
N HIS A 42 -10.54 31.08 28.21
CA HIS A 42 -11.41 31.11 29.39
C HIS A 42 -10.61 30.99 30.70
N VAL A 43 -9.55 30.16 30.71
CA VAL A 43 -8.62 30.02 31.84
C VAL A 43 -7.80 31.30 32.05
N VAL A 44 -7.27 31.90 30.98
CA VAL A 44 -6.53 33.17 31.06
C VAL A 44 -7.40 34.31 31.57
N THR A 45 -8.64 34.44 31.09
CA THR A 45 -9.56 35.49 31.54
C THR A 45 -10.08 35.28 32.96
N SER A 46 -10.07 34.04 33.47
CA SER A 46 -10.43 33.75 34.86
C SER A 46 -9.24 33.91 35.83
N ALA A 47 -8.02 33.67 35.36
CA ALA A 47 -6.79 33.93 36.11
C ALA A 47 -6.42 35.42 36.17
N LEU A 48 -6.79 36.20 35.15
CA LEU A 48 -6.66 37.66 35.09
C LEU A 48 -8.05 38.30 34.96
N PRO A 49 -8.80 38.45 36.07
CA PRO A 49 -10.09 39.11 36.04
C PRO A 49 -9.89 40.58 35.68
N LEU A 50 -10.14 40.94 34.42
CA LEU A 50 -10.09 42.31 33.90
C LEU A 50 -10.96 43.27 34.73
N GLN A 51 -11.98 42.76 35.42
CA GLN A 51 -12.83 43.50 36.36
C GLN A 51 -12.08 44.02 37.61
N LEU A 52 -11.10 43.25 38.12
CA LEU A 52 -10.25 43.70 39.24
C LEU A 52 -9.21 44.72 38.77
N LEU A 53 -8.70 44.56 37.55
CA LEU A 53 -7.80 45.53 36.91
C LEU A 53 -8.49 46.86 36.58
N GLU A 54 -9.78 46.84 36.25
CA GLU A 54 -10.59 48.04 36.02
C GLU A 54 -10.88 48.81 37.32
N ALA A 55 -11.10 48.09 38.43
CA ALA A 55 -11.22 48.70 39.77
C ALA A 55 -9.89 49.33 40.26
N VAL A 56 -8.74 48.72 39.92
CA VAL A 56 -7.39 49.20 40.29
C VAL A 56 -6.90 50.31 39.34
N SER A 57 -7.27 50.29 38.05
CA SER A 57 -6.87 51.33 37.09
C SER A 57 -7.56 52.68 37.36
N ALA A 58 -8.67 52.70 38.10
CA ALA A 58 -9.29 53.92 38.61
C ALA A 58 -8.33 54.79 39.45
N GLN A 59 -7.29 54.19 40.06
CA GLN A 59 -6.28 54.89 40.89
C GLN A 59 -5.03 55.35 40.13
N SER A 60 -4.83 54.99 38.85
CA SER A 60 -3.58 55.23 38.12
C SER A 60 -3.83 55.55 36.64
N GLU A 61 -3.54 56.78 36.21
CA GLU A 61 -3.68 57.20 34.79
C GLU A 61 -2.78 56.38 33.83
N ALA A 62 -1.58 55.99 34.28
CA ALA A 62 -0.66 55.19 33.48
C ALA A 62 -1.20 53.78 33.20
N LEU A 63 -1.94 53.19 34.16
CA LEU A 63 -2.52 51.86 34.01
C LEU A 63 -3.78 51.89 33.11
N LYS A 64 -4.56 52.98 33.16
CA LYS A 64 -5.68 53.21 32.22
C LYS A 64 -5.21 53.29 30.77
N SER A 65 -4.14 54.04 30.50
CA SER A 65 -3.57 54.14 29.16
C SER A 65 -3.04 52.78 28.65
N GLY A 66 -2.42 51.98 29.51
CA GLY A 66 -2.00 50.62 29.17
C GLY A 66 -3.18 49.66 28.94
N LEU A 67 -4.25 49.74 29.74
CA LEU A 67 -5.41 48.87 29.61
C LEU A 67 -6.24 49.20 28.36
N ASP A 68 -6.39 50.49 28.04
CA ASP A 68 -7.09 50.96 26.84
C ASP A 68 -6.36 50.59 25.53
N GLN A 69 -5.04 50.36 25.60
CA GLN A 69 -4.26 49.79 24.48
C GLN A 69 -4.39 48.26 24.38
N VAL A 70 -4.59 47.55 25.49
CA VAL A 70 -4.59 46.07 25.54
C VAL A 70 -5.98 45.47 25.29
N LEU A 71 -7.04 46.15 25.72
CA LEU A 71 -8.43 45.75 25.48
C LEU A 71 -8.79 45.58 23.98
N PRO A 72 -8.47 46.53 23.08
CA PRO A 72 -8.76 46.35 21.65
C PRO A 72 -7.93 45.21 21.04
N VAL A 73 -6.67 45.05 21.45
CA VAL A 73 -5.78 43.98 20.97
C VAL A 73 -6.27 42.59 21.39
N THR A 74 -6.76 42.43 22.62
CA THR A 74 -7.29 41.16 23.13
C THR A 74 -8.60 40.75 22.44
N VAL A 75 -9.50 41.71 22.17
CA VAL A 75 -10.73 41.47 21.39
C VAL A 75 -10.41 41.12 19.94
N LEU A 76 -9.42 41.82 19.35
CA LEU A 76 -8.91 41.52 18.01
C LEU A 76 -8.37 40.08 17.95
N ILE A 77 -7.49 39.69 18.87
CA ILE A 77 -6.92 38.34 18.94
C ILE A 77 -8.03 37.27 19.04
N LYS A 78 -9.03 37.47 19.90
CA LYS A 78 -10.15 36.54 20.05
C LYS A 78 -10.97 36.37 18.76
N SER A 79 -11.24 37.47 18.06
CA SER A 79 -12.00 37.48 16.80
C SER A 79 -11.23 36.84 15.65
N PHE A 80 -9.91 37.09 15.58
CA PHE A 80 -9.07 36.61 14.48
C PHE A 80 -8.47 35.21 14.69
N TYR A 81 -8.46 34.67 15.93
CA TYR A 81 -7.91 33.34 16.22
C TYR A 81 -8.63 32.21 15.48
N ILE A 82 -9.96 32.17 15.53
CA ILE A 82 -10.79 31.13 14.87
C ILE A 82 -10.60 31.12 13.35
N PRO A 83 -10.71 32.26 12.62
CA PRO A 83 -10.50 32.26 11.17
C PRO A 83 -9.04 31.97 10.79
N MET A 84 -8.07 32.39 11.61
CA MET A 84 -6.65 32.09 11.37
C MET A 84 -6.36 30.58 11.47
N VAL A 85 -6.83 29.93 12.53
CA VAL A 85 -6.68 28.48 12.73
C VAL A 85 -7.39 27.73 11.60
N ALA A 86 -8.64 28.08 11.29
CA ALA A 86 -9.39 27.46 10.20
C ALA A 86 -8.67 27.61 8.85
N GLY A 87 -8.14 28.80 8.54
CA GLY A 87 -7.40 29.05 7.31
C GLY A 87 -6.14 28.20 7.17
N VAL A 88 -5.34 28.08 8.23
CA VAL A 88 -4.12 27.24 8.23
C VAL A 88 -4.48 25.78 7.98
N PHE A 89 -5.50 25.25 8.65
CA PHE A 89 -5.92 23.85 8.46
C PHE A 89 -6.52 23.59 7.08
N ILE A 90 -7.20 24.56 6.46
CA ILE A 90 -7.69 24.45 5.07
C ILE A 90 -6.52 24.39 4.09
N VAL A 91 -5.50 25.24 4.26
CA VAL A 91 -4.31 25.24 3.39
C VAL A 91 -3.54 23.93 3.53
N PHE A 92 -3.32 23.45 4.77
CA PHE A 92 -2.67 22.17 5.03
C PHE A 92 -3.48 20.99 4.45
N TRP A 93 -4.80 21.02 4.56
CA TRP A 93 -5.68 20.02 3.96
C TRP A 93 -5.56 19.97 2.44
N LEU A 94 -5.60 21.14 1.77
CA LEU A 94 -5.43 21.24 0.32
C LEU A 94 -4.06 20.73 -0.15
N LEU A 95 -2.99 21.10 0.57
CA LEU A 95 -1.62 20.70 0.24
C LEU A 95 -1.45 19.18 0.38
N LEU A 96 -1.89 18.62 1.50
CA LEU A 96 -1.82 17.18 1.76
C LEU A 96 -2.66 16.39 0.74
N TRP A 97 -3.82 16.91 0.34
CA TRP A 97 -4.63 16.32 -0.72
C TRP A 97 -3.90 16.29 -2.08
N VAL A 98 -3.24 17.38 -2.48
CA VAL A 98 -2.48 17.45 -3.74
C VAL A 98 -1.28 16.49 -3.73
N VAL A 99 -0.56 16.40 -2.62
CA VAL A 99 0.59 15.47 -2.46
C VAL A 99 0.13 14.02 -2.50
N LEU A 100 -0.97 13.69 -1.83
CA LEU A 100 -1.51 12.33 -1.81
C LEU A 100 -2.05 11.93 -3.19
N ARG A 101 -2.76 12.85 -3.88
CA ARG A 101 -3.24 12.65 -5.25
C ARG A 101 -2.09 12.45 -6.24
N SER A 102 -1.05 13.28 -6.18
CA SER A 102 0.11 13.15 -7.07
C SER A 102 0.91 11.88 -6.82
N SER A 103 1.01 11.43 -5.57
CA SER A 103 1.67 10.17 -5.19
C SER A 103 0.91 8.94 -5.67
N ILE A 104 -0.43 8.93 -5.55
CA ILE A 104 -1.27 7.84 -6.06
C ILE A 104 -1.20 7.76 -7.59
N VAL A 105 -1.25 8.90 -8.29
CA VAL A 105 -1.11 8.93 -9.76
C VAL A 105 0.28 8.45 -10.19
N ARG A 106 1.34 8.85 -9.47
CA ARG A 106 2.70 8.37 -9.73
C ARG A 106 2.85 6.87 -9.46
N LEU A 107 2.29 6.36 -8.37
CA LEU A 107 2.33 4.94 -8.03
C LEU A 107 1.56 4.10 -9.05
N LEU A 108 0.35 4.52 -9.45
CA LEU A 108 -0.42 3.82 -10.49
C LEU A 108 0.30 3.82 -11.85
N ARG A 109 0.98 4.92 -12.20
CA ARG A 109 1.80 5.02 -13.42
C ARG A 109 3.06 4.17 -13.34
N LYS A 110 3.66 4.04 -12.15
CA LYS A 110 4.88 3.25 -11.90
C LYS A 110 4.58 1.74 -11.75
N SER A 111 3.37 1.39 -11.33
CA SER A 111 2.93 0.00 -11.14
C SER A 111 2.35 -0.65 -12.40
N GLY A 112 2.24 0.07 -13.53
CA GLY A 112 1.78 -0.53 -14.79
C GLY A 112 0.39 -1.17 -14.70
N VAL A 113 -0.50 -0.70 -13.81
CA VAL A 113 -1.88 -1.21 -13.71
C VAL A 113 -2.76 -0.47 -14.71
N GLY A 114 -2.44 -0.69 -15.99
CA GLY A 114 -3.35 -0.46 -17.10
C GLY A 114 -4.32 -1.62 -17.19
N GLY A 115 -5.42 -1.55 -16.44
CA GLY A 115 -6.58 -2.42 -16.64
C GLY A 115 -6.81 -3.44 -15.54
N GLN A 116 -7.76 -3.14 -14.65
CA GLN A 116 -8.87 -4.01 -14.23
C GLN A 116 -9.41 -3.54 -12.88
N THR A 117 -10.43 -2.70 -12.92
CA THR A 117 -11.19 -2.28 -11.76
C THR A 117 -12.13 -3.42 -11.34
N VAL A 118 -12.07 -3.82 -10.06
CA VAL A 118 -13.13 -4.59 -9.38
C VAL A 118 -14.18 -3.55 -8.99
N ALA A 119 -15.41 -3.65 -9.50
CA ALA A 119 -16.54 -2.85 -9.01
C ALA A 119 -17.45 -3.77 -8.19
N LEU A 120 -17.35 -3.65 -6.86
CA LEU A 120 -18.41 -4.02 -5.93
C LEU A 120 -19.42 -2.87 -5.88
N SER A 121 -20.65 -3.10 -6.33
CA SER A 121 -21.87 -2.55 -5.72
C SER A 121 -23.10 -3.02 -6.47
N GLY A 122 -23.88 -3.92 -5.86
CA GLY A 122 -25.26 -4.20 -6.25
C GLY A 122 -26.21 -3.87 -5.11
N LYS A 123 -27.04 -2.85 -5.28
CA LYS A 123 -28.33 -2.70 -4.59
C LYS A 123 -29.34 -2.12 -5.59
N LYS A 124 -30.43 -2.89 -5.81
CA LYS A 124 -31.84 -2.56 -6.10
C LYS A 124 -32.14 -1.23 -6.83
N ASP A 125 -32.95 -1.13 -7.90
CA ASP A 125 -34.29 -1.72 -8.11
C ASP A 125 -34.68 -1.87 -9.61
N ASN A 126 -35.75 -2.64 -9.83
CA ASN A 126 -36.50 -3.02 -11.05
C ASN A 126 -36.69 -1.98 -12.19
N LYS A 127 -36.78 -2.44 -13.46
CA LYS A 127 -38.04 -2.63 -14.23
C LYS A 127 -37.81 -3.08 -15.71
N ALA A 128 -38.48 -4.18 -16.06
CA ALA A 128 -38.84 -4.78 -17.36
C ALA A 128 -38.43 -4.13 -18.71
N ALA A 129 -37.86 -4.95 -19.62
CA ALA A 129 -38.43 -5.27 -20.94
C ALA A 129 -37.67 -6.41 -21.64
N THR A 130 -38.42 -7.22 -22.38
CA THR A 130 -38.19 -8.56 -22.92
C THR A 130 -37.39 -8.58 -24.25
N SER A 131 -36.47 -9.54 -24.42
CA SER A 131 -36.38 -10.49 -25.57
C SER A 131 -34.98 -11.18 -25.66
N PRO A 132 -34.90 -12.40 -26.25
CA PRO A 132 -33.97 -13.46 -25.85
C PRO A 132 -32.76 -13.64 -26.79
N ASP A 133 -31.86 -14.54 -26.38
CA ASP A 133 -30.71 -15.11 -27.10
C ASP A 133 -29.42 -14.29 -27.24
N SER A 134 -28.53 -14.45 -26.25
CA SER A 134 -27.11 -14.69 -26.55
C SER A 134 -26.44 -15.46 -25.42
N LYS A 135 -26.27 -16.76 -25.67
CA LYS A 135 -25.30 -17.72 -25.12
C LYS A 135 -24.40 -17.19 -23.98
N ALA A 136 -24.70 -17.66 -22.78
CA ALA A 136 -23.92 -17.44 -21.57
C ALA A 136 -22.47 -17.93 -21.73
N ALA A 137 -21.51 -17.00 -21.73
CA ALA A 137 -20.16 -17.27 -21.27
C ALA A 137 -20.15 -17.05 -19.74
N PRO A 138 -19.59 -17.96 -18.92
CA PRO A 138 -19.64 -17.80 -17.47
C PRO A 138 -18.78 -16.61 -17.08
N LEU A 139 -19.41 -15.60 -16.48
CA LEU A 139 -18.74 -14.58 -15.70
C LEU A 139 -18.19 -15.27 -14.44
N ILE A 140 -17.06 -15.99 -14.55
CA ILE A 140 -16.32 -16.44 -13.36
C ILE A 140 -16.05 -15.17 -12.56
N ASP A 141 -16.60 -15.13 -11.35
CA ASP A 141 -16.57 -13.97 -10.47
C ASP A 141 -15.09 -13.61 -10.26
N LYS A 142 -14.72 -12.35 -10.50
CA LYS A 142 -13.36 -11.86 -10.29
C LYS A 142 -12.87 -12.20 -8.87
N LYS A 143 -13.79 -12.26 -7.91
CA LYS A 143 -13.51 -12.74 -6.56
C LYS A 143 -13.09 -14.21 -6.54
N GLU A 144 -13.79 -15.09 -7.22
CA GLU A 144 -13.47 -16.51 -7.34
C GLU A 144 -12.09 -16.73 -8.00
N MET A 145 -11.77 -15.94 -9.04
CA MET A 145 -10.43 -15.96 -9.63
C MET A 145 -9.34 -15.54 -8.64
N MET A 146 -9.57 -14.49 -7.86
CA MET A 146 -8.61 -14.03 -6.84
C MET A 146 -8.43 -15.08 -5.74
N GLU A 147 -9.50 -15.69 -5.25
CA GLU A 147 -9.43 -16.76 -4.26
C GLU A 147 -8.71 -18.00 -4.82
N THR A 148 -8.97 -18.35 -6.07
CA THR A 148 -8.26 -19.44 -6.76
C THR A 148 -6.76 -19.15 -6.89
N ASN A 149 -6.38 -17.93 -7.25
CA ASN A 149 -4.96 -17.53 -7.33
C ASN A 149 -4.27 -17.58 -5.96
N LYS A 150 -4.95 -17.14 -4.89
CA LYS A 150 -4.43 -17.27 -3.51
C LYS A 150 -4.20 -18.74 -3.14
N ARG A 151 -5.15 -19.62 -3.51
CA ARG A 151 -5.03 -21.06 -3.29
C ARG A 151 -3.80 -21.64 -4.00
N PHE A 152 -3.57 -21.28 -5.26
CA PHE A 152 -2.40 -21.73 -6.01
C PHE A 152 -1.08 -21.24 -5.39
N TYR A 153 -1.04 -20.00 -4.91
CA TYR A 153 0.13 -19.44 -4.23
C TYR A 153 0.50 -20.24 -2.98
N LEU A 154 -0.47 -20.49 -2.10
CA LEU A 154 -0.26 -21.28 -0.88
C LEU A 154 0.02 -22.76 -1.17
N HIS A 155 -0.53 -23.29 -2.26
CA HIS A 155 -0.30 -24.66 -2.66
C HIS A 155 1.14 -24.91 -3.10
N MET A 156 1.74 -24.01 -3.87
CA MET A 156 3.16 -24.12 -4.23
C MET A 156 4.03 -24.18 -2.98
N LEU A 157 3.74 -23.33 -1.99
CA LEU A 157 4.45 -23.32 -0.72
C LEU A 157 4.23 -24.62 0.08
N THR A 158 3.03 -25.18 0.07
CA THR A 158 2.70 -26.48 0.67
C THR A 158 3.53 -27.61 0.08
N VAL A 159 3.69 -27.63 -1.25
CA VAL A 159 4.48 -28.65 -1.95
C VAL A 159 5.95 -28.56 -1.55
N LEU A 160 6.52 -27.35 -1.54
CA LEU A 160 7.91 -27.12 -1.11
C LEU A 160 8.14 -27.45 0.36
N GLN A 161 7.17 -27.16 1.23
CA GLN A 161 7.25 -27.53 2.64
C GLN A 161 7.21 -29.04 2.83
N ARG A 162 6.29 -29.74 2.17
CA ARG A 162 6.14 -31.20 2.30
C ARG A 162 7.34 -31.97 1.77
N GLU A 163 7.89 -31.56 0.62
CA GLU A 163 9.00 -32.27 -0.01
C GLU A 163 10.36 -31.82 0.52
N GLY A 164 10.52 -30.53 0.89
CA GLY A 164 11.82 -29.94 1.22
C GLY A 164 11.95 -29.29 2.60
N ARG A 165 10.89 -29.21 3.41
CA ARG A 165 10.89 -28.54 4.74
C ARG A 165 11.37 -27.08 4.70
N LEU A 166 11.03 -26.36 3.62
CA LEU A 166 11.53 -25.00 3.37
C LEU A 166 11.16 -24.00 4.48
N ILE A 167 9.93 -24.06 5.00
CA ILE A 167 9.46 -23.15 6.05
C ILE A 167 10.16 -23.48 7.36
N ASP A 168 10.29 -24.77 7.69
CA ASP A 168 11.03 -25.20 8.89
C ASP A 168 12.46 -24.66 8.85
N PHE A 169 13.11 -24.76 7.69
CA PHE A 169 14.46 -24.24 7.50
C PHE A 169 14.57 -22.73 7.74
N PHE A 170 13.59 -21.94 7.27
CA PHE A 170 13.58 -20.49 7.50
C PHE A 170 13.19 -20.09 8.93
N ALA A 171 12.48 -20.96 9.65
CA ALA A 171 12.07 -20.73 11.03
C ALA A 171 13.13 -21.16 12.06
N GLU A 172 14.07 -22.04 11.65
CA GLU A 172 15.15 -22.53 12.50
C GLU A 172 16.16 -21.41 12.81
N ASP A 173 16.55 -21.31 14.08
CA ASP A 173 17.62 -20.40 14.51
C ASP A 173 18.99 -21.06 14.31
N LEU A 174 19.79 -20.52 13.40
CA LEU A 174 21.10 -21.07 13.07
C LEU A 174 22.25 -20.56 13.94
N THR A 175 22.01 -19.62 14.87
CA THR A 175 23.06 -18.90 15.62
C THR A 175 23.96 -19.81 16.46
N GLY A 176 23.44 -20.96 16.91
CA GLY A 176 24.17 -21.91 17.76
C GLY A 176 24.84 -23.07 17.03
N TYR A 177 24.76 -23.14 15.70
CA TYR A 177 25.28 -24.26 14.93
C TYR A 177 26.60 -23.89 14.22
N GLU A 178 27.49 -24.87 14.12
CA GLU A 178 28.72 -24.72 13.34
C GLU A 178 28.43 -24.86 11.83
N ASP A 179 29.21 -24.19 10.99
CA ASP A 179 29.05 -24.20 9.53
C ASP A 179 28.99 -25.61 8.93
N ALA A 180 29.75 -26.56 9.50
CA ALA A 180 29.75 -27.95 9.08
C ALA A 180 28.39 -28.65 9.32
N GLN A 181 27.73 -28.36 10.44
CA GLN A 181 26.42 -28.90 10.81
C GLN A 181 25.33 -28.27 9.95
N ILE A 182 25.38 -26.96 9.75
CA ILE A 182 24.47 -26.23 8.85
C ILE A 182 24.59 -26.80 7.43
N GLY A 183 25.81 -26.93 6.92
CA GLY A 183 26.05 -27.50 5.59
C GLY A 183 25.58 -28.95 5.44
N ALA A 184 25.64 -29.76 6.49
CA ALA A 184 25.11 -31.12 6.47
C ALA A 184 23.57 -31.14 6.35
N ALA A 185 22.87 -30.31 7.12
CA ALA A 185 21.41 -30.24 7.10
C ALA A 185 20.87 -29.57 5.80
N VAL A 186 21.49 -28.46 5.39
CA VAL A 186 21.04 -27.65 4.25
C VAL A 186 21.13 -28.40 2.93
N ARG A 187 22.14 -29.25 2.72
CA ARG A 187 22.29 -30.00 1.46
C ARG A 187 21.06 -30.84 1.14
N SER A 188 20.52 -31.56 2.14
CA SER A 188 19.32 -32.38 1.95
C SER A 188 18.08 -31.52 1.62
N ILE A 189 17.87 -30.44 2.38
CA ILE A 189 16.78 -29.48 2.16
C ILE A 189 16.87 -28.85 0.77
N GLN A 190 18.07 -28.41 0.38
CA GLN A 190 18.35 -27.79 -0.91
C GLN A 190 18.11 -28.77 -2.05
N ASP A 191 18.57 -30.01 -1.95
CA ASP A 191 18.39 -31.01 -3.00
C ASP A 191 16.93 -31.39 -3.18
N ASN A 192 16.20 -31.54 -2.07
CA ASN A 192 14.77 -31.81 -2.10
C ASN A 192 13.97 -30.66 -2.73
N CYS A 193 14.23 -29.42 -2.31
CA CYS A 193 13.58 -28.23 -2.89
C CYS A 193 13.91 -28.09 -4.38
N LYS A 194 15.18 -28.32 -4.77
CA LYS A 194 15.63 -28.27 -6.17
C LYS A 194 14.94 -29.34 -7.02
N SER A 195 14.83 -30.56 -6.52
CA SER A 195 14.14 -31.67 -7.18
C SER A 195 12.65 -31.33 -7.39
N THR A 196 12.00 -30.83 -6.34
CA THR A 196 10.60 -30.39 -6.35
C THR A 196 10.36 -29.29 -7.39
N LEU A 197 11.19 -28.24 -7.39
CA LEU A 197 11.11 -27.16 -8.37
C LEU A 197 11.34 -27.66 -9.80
N LYS A 198 12.32 -28.56 -10.00
CA LYS A 198 12.59 -29.15 -11.32
C LYS A 198 11.39 -29.95 -11.83
N LYS A 199 10.74 -30.73 -10.96
CA LYS A 199 9.56 -31.53 -11.28
C LYS A 199 8.37 -30.67 -11.70
N HIS A 200 8.08 -29.61 -10.93
CA HIS A 200 6.86 -28.81 -11.11
C HIS A 200 7.02 -27.60 -12.05
N LEU A 201 8.17 -26.91 -12.02
CA LEU A 201 8.41 -25.68 -12.78
C LEU A 201 9.47 -25.82 -13.88
N ASN A 202 10.39 -26.78 -13.73
CA ASN A 202 11.58 -26.96 -14.56
C ASN A 202 12.25 -25.60 -14.91
N PRO A 203 12.83 -24.89 -13.92
CA PRO A 203 13.37 -23.55 -14.13
C PRO A 203 14.51 -23.57 -15.16
N LYS A 204 14.42 -22.71 -16.18
CA LYS A 204 15.45 -22.47 -17.19
C LYS A 204 15.96 -21.04 -17.09
N ALA A 205 17.20 -20.81 -17.51
CA ALA A 205 17.74 -19.46 -17.59
C ALA A 205 16.95 -18.63 -18.62
N VAL A 206 16.76 -17.34 -18.34
CA VAL A 206 16.14 -16.41 -19.31
C VAL A 206 17.16 -16.06 -20.39
N MET A 207 18.43 -15.92 -19.98
CA MET A 207 19.58 -15.69 -20.85
C MET A 207 20.53 -16.88 -20.75
N GLU A 208 21.05 -17.36 -21.89
CA GLU A 208 21.92 -18.54 -21.95
C GLU A 208 23.39 -18.23 -21.64
N GLN A 209 23.77 -16.95 -21.69
CA GLN A 209 25.12 -16.49 -21.36
C GLN A 209 25.43 -16.69 -19.88
N ASN A 210 26.72 -16.78 -19.54
CA ASN A 210 27.13 -16.93 -18.15
C ASN A 210 27.05 -15.60 -17.40
N GLU A 211 26.87 -15.70 -16.09
CA GLU A 211 26.96 -14.54 -15.22
C GLU A 211 28.41 -14.04 -15.21
N GLY A 212 28.60 -12.76 -15.54
CA GLY A 212 29.92 -12.16 -15.76
C GLY A 212 30.27 -11.92 -17.23
N ASP A 213 29.52 -12.51 -18.18
CA ASP A 213 29.77 -12.30 -19.60
C ASP A 213 29.32 -10.89 -20.04
N GLU A 214 30.09 -10.29 -20.96
CA GLU A 214 29.66 -9.07 -21.64
C GLU A 214 28.62 -9.42 -22.71
N ILE A 215 27.46 -8.78 -22.62
CA ILE A 215 26.32 -9.00 -23.48
C ILE A 215 25.87 -7.70 -24.14
N VAL A 216 25.29 -7.84 -25.32
CA VAL A 216 24.59 -6.77 -26.02
C VAL A 216 23.09 -7.03 -25.88
N VAL A 217 22.38 -6.09 -25.26
CA VAL A 217 20.92 -6.12 -25.18
C VAL A 217 20.36 -5.35 -26.38
N PRO A 218 19.62 -6.00 -27.28
CA PRO A 218 19.11 -5.37 -28.50
C PRO A 218 18.00 -4.37 -28.20
N ALA A 219 17.57 -3.59 -29.19
CA ALA A 219 16.55 -2.55 -29.00
C ALA A 219 15.12 -3.07 -28.77
N ASP A 220 14.84 -4.28 -29.21
CA ASP A 220 13.56 -4.98 -29.12
C ASP A 220 13.46 -5.94 -27.92
N PHE A 221 14.31 -5.76 -26.91
CA PHE A 221 14.34 -6.66 -25.75
C PHE A 221 13.03 -6.62 -24.93
N ASP A 222 12.62 -7.78 -24.39
CA ASP A 222 11.46 -7.86 -23.50
C ASP A 222 11.79 -7.31 -22.11
N THR A 223 11.16 -6.19 -21.75
CA THR A 223 11.31 -5.53 -20.45
C THR A 223 10.85 -6.38 -19.26
N ASN A 224 10.05 -7.42 -19.47
CA ASN A 224 9.69 -8.38 -18.42
C ASN A 224 10.77 -9.45 -18.23
N ALA A 225 11.57 -9.72 -19.26
CA ALA A 225 12.62 -10.74 -19.25
C ALA A 225 13.99 -10.17 -18.83
N VAL A 226 14.31 -8.94 -19.26
CA VAL A 226 15.61 -8.31 -19.03
C VAL A 226 15.42 -6.98 -18.31
N LYS A 227 16.02 -6.87 -17.12
CA LYS A 227 16.07 -5.62 -16.35
C LYS A 227 17.46 -5.00 -16.48
N LEU A 228 17.52 -3.80 -17.06
CA LEU A 228 18.74 -3.02 -17.12
C LEU A 228 19.04 -2.38 -15.76
N THR A 229 20.30 -2.45 -15.31
CA THR A 229 20.75 -1.90 -14.03
C THR A 229 22.05 -1.11 -14.21
N GLY A 230 22.23 -0.03 -13.46
CA GLY A 230 23.41 0.85 -13.54
C GLY A 230 23.09 2.18 -14.25
N ASN A 231 24.10 2.78 -14.89
CA ASN A 231 23.91 4.01 -15.65
C ASN A 231 23.32 3.70 -17.04
N VAL A 232 21.99 3.59 -17.08
CA VAL A 232 21.24 3.35 -18.32
C VAL A 232 20.91 4.69 -18.96
N SER A 233 21.81 5.18 -19.80
CA SER A 233 21.64 6.41 -20.57
C SER A 233 21.83 6.15 -22.07
N GLY A 234 21.00 6.76 -22.91
CA GLY A 234 21.03 6.58 -24.36
C GLY A 234 19.94 5.64 -24.87
N GLU A 235 19.93 5.44 -26.17
CA GLU A 235 19.03 4.51 -26.86
C GLU A 235 19.72 3.15 -27.02
N PRO A 236 18.96 2.04 -27.00
CA PRO A 236 19.54 0.73 -27.26
C PRO A 236 20.17 0.65 -28.66
N PRO A 237 21.08 -0.31 -28.92
CA PRO A 237 21.44 -1.45 -28.07
C PRO A 237 22.32 -1.10 -26.88
N PHE A 238 22.03 -1.69 -25.73
CA PHE A 238 22.85 -1.49 -24.52
C PHE A 238 23.95 -2.54 -24.44
N ARG A 239 25.15 -2.13 -24.01
CA ARG A 239 26.24 -3.05 -23.65
C ARG A 239 26.39 -3.11 -22.15
N GLY A 240 26.54 -4.31 -21.61
CA GLY A 240 26.71 -4.49 -20.18
C GLY A 240 27.15 -5.89 -19.82
N VAL A 241 27.37 -6.13 -18.54
CA VAL A 241 27.74 -7.43 -18.01
C VAL A 241 26.50 -8.12 -17.44
N LEU A 242 26.25 -9.37 -17.83
CA LEU A 242 25.15 -10.15 -17.30
C LEU A 242 25.41 -10.46 -15.82
N ARG A 243 24.67 -9.80 -14.91
CA ARG A 243 24.83 -10.01 -13.46
C ARG A 243 24.08 -11.21 -12.93
N HIS A 244 22.93 -11.52 -13.52
CA HIS A 244 22.12 -12.67 -13.17
C HIS A 244 21.32 -13.11 -14.39
N LYS A 245 21.37 -14.40 -14.73
CA LYS A 245 20.76 -14.93 -15.98
C LYS A 245 19.24 -15.04 -15.97
N GLY A 246 18.63 -14.79 -14.82
CA GLY A 246 17.17 -14.89 -14.61
C GLY A 246 16.68 -16.34 -14.58
N TRP A 247 15.40 -16.50 -14.22
CA TRP A 247 14.74 -17.81 -14.22
C TRP A 247 13.38 -17.70 -14.87
N ARG A 248 13.10 -18.59 -15.83
CA ARG A 248 11.81 -18.77 -16.49
C ARG A 248 11.30 -20.18 -16.18
N ALA A 249 10.06 -20.29 -15.75
CA ALA A 249 9.39 -21.58 -15.68
C ALA A 249 9.18 -22.10 -17.12
N SER A 250 9.72 -23.28 -17.43
CA SER A 250 9.49 -23.92 -18.74
C SER A 250 8.34 -24.91 -18.72
N LYS A 251 7.86 -25.24 -17.51
CA LYS A 251 6.74 -26.12 -17.23
C LYS A 251 5.94 -25.52 -16.08
N LEU A 252 4.66 -25.83 -16.01
CA LEU A 252 3.83 -25.54 -14.84
C LEU A 252 2.91 -26.71 -14.58
N GLU A 253 3.41 -27.68 -13.81
CA GLU A 253 2.63 -28.82 -13.34
C GLU A 253 2.27 -28.62 -11.88
N LEU A 254 1.03 -28.21 -11.63
CA LEU A 254 0.50 -28.08 -10.28
C LEU A 254 -0.17 -29.41 -9.89
N PRO A 255 0.17 -30.00 -8.74
CA PRO A 255 -0.60 -31.11 -8.19
C PRO A 255 -2.08 -30.73 -8.02
N THR A 256 -2.96 -31.72 -8.10
CA THR A 256 -4.40 -31.47 -8.00
C THR A 256 -4.75 -30.88 -6.62
N LEU A 257 -5.35 -29.69 -6.62
CA LEU A 257 -5.90 -29.07 -5.42
C LEU A 257 -7.10 -29.90 -4.93
N SER A 258 -6.96 -30.58 -3.80
CA SER A 258 -8.11 -31.19 -3.14
C SER A 258 -8.99 -30.10 -2.53
N ALA A 259 -10.28 -30.07 -2.90
CA ALA A 259 -11.24 -29.10 -2.37
C ALA A 259 -11.54 -29.30 -0.88
N ALA A 260 -11.19 -30.46 -0.31
CA ALA A 260 -11.56 -30.87 1.03
C ALA A 260 -10.70 -30.26 2.14
N ARG A 261 -9.50 -29.75 1.82
CA ARG A 261 -8.58 -29.19 2.83
C ARG A 261 -8.62 -27.66 2.79
N ASP A 262 -8.62 -27.04 3.96
CA ASP A 262 -8.43 -25.60 4.07
C ASP A 262 -7.07 -25.22 3.47
N SER A 263 -7.10 -24.43 2.40
CA SER A 263 -5.93 -23.97 1.67
C SER A 263 -5.04 -23.02 2.47
N GLN A 264 -5.53 -22.46 3.58
CA GLN A 264 -4.74 -21.60 4.47
C GLN A 264 -3.75 -22.38 5.33
N ILE A 265 -3.97 -23.69 5.51
CA ILE A 265 -3.08 -24.57 6.26
C ILE A 265 -1.99 -25.11 5.32
N ILE A 266 -0.77 -24.60 5.48
CA ILE A 266 0.37 -24.99 4.63
C ILE A 266 0.87 -26.40 4.98
N ALA A 267 1.00 -26.71 6.27
CA ALA A 267 1.32 -28.04 6.77
C ALA A 267 0.48 -28.31 8.03
N PRO A 268 -0.16 -29.48 8.16
CA PRO A 268 -0.89 -29.83 9.38
C PRO A 268 0.08 -30.04 10.54
N ALA A 269 -0.37 -29.74 11.76
CA ALA A 269 0.34 -30.16 12.96
C ALA A 269 0.21 -31.68 13.12
N GLU A 270 1.33 -32.35 13.35
CA GLU A 270 1.39 -33.79 13.61
C GLU A 270 1.43 -34.01 15.12
N VAL A 271 0.44 -34.73 15.66
CA VAL A 271 0.34 -35.06 17.09
C VAL A 271 0.33 -36.58 17.22
N GLU A 272 1.36 -37.12 17.84
CA GLU A 272 1.40 -38.54 18.22
C GLU A 272 0.54 -38.75 19.47
N ILE A 273 -0.42 -39.67 19.40
CA ILE A 273 -1.30 -40.02 20.52
C ILE A 273 -0.62 -41.11 21.34
N MET A 274 -0.55 -40.91 22.65
CA MET A 274 0.00 -41.85 23.64
C MET A 274 -1.06 -42.83 24.15
#